data_AF-A0A0T6AGA8-F1
#
_entry.id   AF-A0A0T6AGA8-F1
#
_cell.length_a   1.000
_cell.length_b   1.000
_cell.length_c   1.000
_cell.angle_alpha   90.00
_cell.angle_beta   90.00
_cell.angle_gamma   90.00
#
_symmetry.space_group_name_H-M   'P 1'
#
loop_
_entity.id
_entity.type
_entity.pdbx_description
1 polymer ?
#
loop_
_entity_poly.entity_id
_entity_poly.type
_entity_poly.pdbx_seq_one_letter_code
_entity_poly.pdbx_strand_id
1 'polypeptide(L)'
;MIDSYVELVRHRLENRSANIMANLEKLGEGHLRFTMRIFGDCLDEEARGKLLTGYTEYWTEMEIRSFAKEFVPAYTEYAVTELLEKKKDGERFHPPYLTQEEYQEMAVREKWPRIAEHLEEVSPLQLRREVARMGMLFRPYMLSDPGFNEGVLEFALYFDLLDRLTVVPTADLRTAAREIAPLVGSAVAAKSIGECEIILPRIRAIAAKAARLPADPETLLGPGMERYPREAPPGWKLRELRMTLETMSLKDLRLSALVHVDILTTEEVREIVSPFMARFPSFYEIPGNALRELIVAIAGSVTDRLITYFFDRYSTGRMVMTKPVSFLVWKLSPEEEKLRLLREDNERMDSAMMARHLARFLRSSSPAELGDAGRQISLLTNENFTSNHGSILKNLGGGQEGEGVKRLYDQVTVLALRMMYRREAEKQEMFDAIRAMIAETAGIPPETNEEET
;
A
#
# COMPACT_ATOMS: atom_id res chain seq x y z
N MET A 1 -12.19 -7.65 47.09
CA MET A 1 -13.25 -8.33 46.33
C MET A 1 -13.84 -7.27 45.41
N ILE A 2 -14.13 -7.63 44.16
CA ILE A 2 -14.82 -6.75 43.22
C ILE A 2 -16.30 -7.07 43.40
N ASP A 3 -17.09 -6.09 43.85
CA ASP A 3 -18.43 -6.36 44.39
C ASP A 3 -19.55 -6.00 43.38
N SER A 4 -19.21 -5.48 42.19
CA SER A 4 -20.16 -5.21 41.09
C SER A 4 -19.56 -5.40 39.68
N TYR A 5 -20.39 -5.59 38.66
CA TYR A 5 -19.96 -5.69 37.25
C TYR A 5 -19.26 -4.40 36.80
N VAL A 6 -19.78 -3.25 37.22
CA VAL A 6 -19.22 -1.94 36.90
C VAL A 6 -17.78 -1.80 37.39
N GLU A 7 -17.49 -2.22 38.62
CA GLU A 7 -16.13 -2.22 39.17
C GLU A 7 -15.21 -3.19 38.40
N LEU A 8 -15.73 -4.36 38.01
CA LEU A 8 -14.97 -5.35 37.24
C LEU A 8 -14.54 -4.77 35.88
N VAL A 9 -15.48 -4.19 35.13
CA VAL A 9 -15.20 -3.63 33.80
C VAL A 9 -14.31 -2.40 33.91
N ARG A 10 -14.57 -1.52 34.87
CA ARG A 10 -13.69 -0.36 35.13
C ARG A 10 -12.24 -0.80 35.38
N HIS A 11 -12.03 -1.77 36.26
CA HIS A 11 -10.69 -2.29 36.55
C HIS A 11 -10.06 -2.95 35.32
N ARG A 12 -10.85 -3.60 34.45
CA ARG A 12 -10.36 -4.17 33.19
C ARG A 12 -9.90 -3.07 32.22
N LEU A 13 -10.66 -1.99 32.07
CA LEU A 13 -10.32 -0.85 31.21
C LEU A 13 -9.04 -0.15 31.71
N GLU A 14 -8.97 0.13 33.00
CA GLU A 14 -7.79 0.73 33.64
C GLU A 14 -6.55 -0.17 33.51
N ASN A 15 -6.70 -1.49 33.71
CA ASN A 15 -5.61 -2.45 33.50
C ASN A 15 -5.16 -2.54 32.03
N ARG A 16 -6.10 -2.54 31.08
CA ARG A 16 -5.78 -2.58 29.64
C ARG A 16 -4.97 -1.34 29.26
N SER A 17 -5.40 -0.18 29.72
CA SER A 17 -4.70 1.10 29.56
C SER A 17 -3.29 1.03 30.15
N ALA A 18 -3.16 0.64 31.43
CA ALA A 18 -1.87 0.52 32.11
C ALA A 18 -0.92 -0.45 31.40
N ASN A 19 -1.41 -1.59 30.92
CA ASN A 19 -0.61 -2.59 30.20
C ASN A 19 -0.10 -2.05 28.85
N ILE A 20 -0.98 -1.40 28.07
CA ILE A 20 -0.59 -0.77 26.80
C ILE A 20 0.45 0.31 27.05
N MET A 21 0.23 1.19 28.03
CA MET A 21 1.14 2.28 28.36
C MET A 21 2.50 1.77 28.86
N ALA A 22 2.53 0.70 29.67
CA ALA A 22 3.76 0.09 30.15
C ALA A 22 4.58 -0.59 29.02
N ASN A 23 3.94 -1.01 27.94
CA ASN A 23 4.58 -1.69 26.81
C ASN A 23 4.63 -0.85 25.54
N LEU A 24 4.27 0.43 25.59
CA LEU A 24 4.05 1.27 24.42
C LEU A 24 5.28 1.37 23.50
N GLU A 25 6.48 1.41 24.08
CA GLU A 25 7.75 1.47 23.32
C GLU A 25 8.10 0.15 22.62
N LYS A 26 7.46 -0.97 22.98
CA LYS A 26 7.65 -2.28 22.34
C LYS A 26 6.63 -2.55 21.24
N LEU A 27 5.59 -1.73 21.14
CA LEU A 27 4.56 -1.88 20.11
C LEU A 27 5.08 -1.33 18.78
N GLY A 28 5.13 -2.19 17.78
CA GLY A 28 5.39 -1.80 16.40
C GLY A 28 4.19 -1.09 15.76
N GLU A 29 4.41 -0.45 14.61
CA GLU A 29 3.42 0.35 13.89
C GLU A 29 2.04 -0.32 13.74
N GLY A 30 2.02 -1.60 13.34
CA GLY A 30 0.77 -2.35 13.17
C GLY A 30 -0.06 -2.45 14.46
N HIS A 31 0.56 -2.77 15.58
CA HIS A 31 -0.13 -2.86 16.88
C HIS A 31 -0.61 -1.49 17.37
N LEU A 32 0.17 -0.44 17.12
CA LEU A 32 -0.23 0.93 17.46
C LEU A 32 -1.45 1.35 16.65
N ARG A 33 -1.44 1.16 15.32
CA ARG A 33 -2.60 1.45 14.46
C ARG A 33 -3.81 0.64 14.87
N PHE A 34 -3.63 -0.66 15.15
CA PHE A 34 -4.74 -1.51 15.58
C PHE A 34 -5.35 -1.04 16.91
N THR A 35 -4.52 -0.60 17.86
CA THR A 35 -5.00 0.01 19.12
C THR A 35 -5.87 1.24 18.86
N MET A 36 -5.45 2.14 17.97
CA MET A 36 -6.25 3.34 17.61
C MET A 36 -7.57 2.95 16.96
N ARG A 37 -7.58 1.90 16.13
CA ARG A 37 -8.78 1.38 15.47
C ARG A 37 -9.78 0.78 16.45
N ILE A 38 -9.33 -0.10 17.36
CA ILE A 38 -10.19 -0.72 18.38
C ILE A 38 -10.89 0.35 19.21
N PHE A 39 -10.11 1.30 19.74
CA PHE A 39 -10.63 2.31 20.65
C PHE A 39 -11.44 3.37 19.88
N GLY A 40 -10.98 3.76 18.70
CA GLY A 40 -11.68 4.69 17.83
C GLY A 40 -13.03 4.16 17.33
N ASP A 41 -13.19 2.85 17.21
CA ASP A 41 -14.48 2.22 16.91
C ASP A 41 -15.41 2.11 18.13
N CYS A 42 -14.93 2.45 19.33
CA CYS A 42 -15.76 2.55 20.53
C CYS A 42 -16.12 3.99 20.91
N LEU A 43 -15.76 4.99 20.10
CA LEU A 43 -16.11 6.39 20.34
C LEU A 43 -17.41 6.78 19.63
N ASP A 44 -18.24 7.61 20.25
CA ASP A 44 -19.31 8.32 19.52
C ASP A 44 -18.75 9.37 18.54
N GLU A 45 -19.62 10.01 17.74
CA GLU A 45 -19.19 10.97 16.71
C GLU A 45 -18.46 12.19 17.30
N GLU A 46 -18.88 12.69 18.47
CA GLU A 46 -18.27 13.86 19.12
C GLU A 46 -16.90 13.51 19.71
N ALA A 47 -16.84 12.43 20.49
CA ALA A 47 -15.62 11.96 21.12
C ALA A 47 -14.60 11.52 20.06
N ARG A 48 -15.03 10.89 18.97
CA ARG A 48 -14.16 10.58 17.83
C ARG A 48 -13.60 11.84 17.21
N GLY A 49 -14.44 12.86 16.97
CA GLY A 49 -14.02 14.15 16.43
C GLY A 49 -13.02 14.90 17.31
N LYS A 50 -13.10 14.77 18.64
CA LYS A 50 -12.14 15.35 19.59
C LYS A 50 -10.87 14.50 19.74
N LEU A 51 -11.01 13.24 20.14
CA LEU A 51 -9.91 12.40 20.57
C LEU A 51 -9.04 11.89 19.42
N LEU A 52 -9.59 11.76 18.20
CA LEU A 52 -8.82 11.39 17.00
C LEU A 52 -8.45 12.59 16.12
N THR A 53 -8.53 13.82 16.65
CA THR A 53 -8.16 15.03 15.89
C THR A 53 -6.74 14.93 15.35
N GLY A 54 -6.59 15.07 14.04
CA GLY A 54 -5.29 15.08 13.37
C GLY A 54 -4.63 13.71 13.19
N TYR A 55 -5.18 12.65 13.79
CA TYR A 55 -4.65 11.30 13.63
C TYR A 55 -4.71 10.84 12.17
N THR A 56 -3.63 10.21 11.71
CA THR A 56 -3.59 9.52 10.41
C THR A 56 -2.69 8.29 10.49
N GLU A 57 -3.08 7.22 9.80
CA GLU A 57 -2.28 6.00 9.68
C GLU A 57 -1.03 6.16 8.81
N TYR A 58 -0.88 7.32 8.18
CA TYR A 58 0.28 7.72 7.37
C TYR A 58 1.36 8.46 8.18
N TRP A 59 1.18 8.55 9.49
CA TRP A 59 2.24 8.93 10.41
C TRP A 59 3.25 7.81 10.60
N THR A 60 4.44 8.19 11.06
CA THR A 60 5.47 7.22 11.41
C THR A 60 5.16 6.53 12.73
N GLU A 61 5.80 5.39 12.97
CA GLU A 61 5.65 4.65 14.22
C GLU A 61 5.86 5.55 15.46
N MET A 62 6.87 6.42 15.44
CA MET A 62 7.16 7.35 16.55
C MET A 62 6.03 8.37 16.77
N GLU A 63 5.46 8.91 15.70
CA GLU A 63 4.37 9.88 15.78
C GLU A 63 3.07 9.24 16.25
N ILE A 64 2.73 8.05 15.72
CA ILE A 64 1.59 7.27 16.18
C ILE A 64 1.79 6.90 17.66
N ARG A 65 3.00 6.52 18.05
CA ARG A 65 3.33 6.23 19.46
C ARG A 65 3.15 7.46 20.34
N SER A 66 3.63 8.62 19.90
CA SER A 66 3.45 9.87 20.62
C SER A 66 1.96 10.20 20.79
N PHE A 67 1.18 10.04 19.74
CA PHE A 67 -0.27 10.22 19.79
C PHE A 67 -0.95 9.24 20.75
N ALA A 68 -0.55 7.96 20.72
CA ALA A 68 -1.07 6.93 21.61
C ALA A 68 -0.85 7.23 23.10
N LYS A 69 0.22 7.96 23.46
CA LYS A 69 0.49 8.37 24.86
C LYS A 69 -0.63 9.23 25.46
N GLU A 70 -1.26 10.05 24.64
CA GLU A 70 -2.35 10.94 25.05
C GLU A 70 -3.71 10.28 24.80
N PHE A 71 -3.86 9.61 23.66
CA PHE A 71 -5.11 9.01 23.24
C PHE A 71 -5.57 7.85 24.15
N VAL A 72 -4.67 6.93 24.53
CA VAL A 72 -5.05 5.73 25.30
C VAL A 72 -5.63 6.07 26.67
N PRO A 73 -5.00 6.94 27.49
CA PRO A 73 -5.60 7.39 28.75
C PRO A 73 -6.93 8.13 28.55
N ALA A 74 -7.00 9.05 27.57
CA ALA A 74 -8.22 9.82 27.31
C ALA A 74 -9.40 8.93 26.87
N TYR A 75 -9.14 7.94 26.01
CA TYR A 75 -10.12 6.92 25.66
C TYR A 75 -10.58 6.12 26.90
N THR A 76 -9.65 5.76 27.79
CA THR A 76 -9.98 4.99 29.00
C THR A 76 -10.94 5.77 29.90
N GLU A 77 -10.70 7.07 30.09
CA GLU A 77 -11.59 7.95 30.84
C GLU A 77 -12.97 8.06 30.19
N TYR A 78 -13.02 8.19 28.86
CA TYR A 78 -14.27 8.17 28.10
C TYR A 78 -15.06 6.86 28.31
N ALA A 79 -14.41 5.70 28.14
CA ALA A 79 -15.05 4.40 28.26
C ALA A 79 -15.56 4.13 29.69
N VAL A 80 -14.82 4.55 30.72
CA VAL A 80 -15.28 4.47 32.12
C VAL A 80 -16.47 5.39 32.35
N THR A 81 -16.47 6.60 31.78
CA THR A 81 -17.59 7.54 31.90
C THR A 81 -18.85 6.97 31.24
N GLU A 82 -18.73 6.42 30.02
CA GLU A 82 -19.84 5.75 29.34
C GLU A 82 -20.40 4.59 30.18
N LEU A 83 -19.52 3.75 30.74
CA LEU A 83 -19.92 2.64 31.61
C LEU A 83 -20.73 3.12 32.81
N LEU A 84 -20.24 4.14 33.53
CA LEU A 84 -20.93 4.68 34.70
C LEU A 84 -22.29 5.27 34.33
N GLU A 85 -22.38 5.97 33.20
CA GLU A 85 -23.64 6.55 32.73
C GLU A 85 -24.65 5.47 32.34
N LYS A 86 -24.23 4.47 31.54
CA LYS A 86 -25.09 3.41 31.04
C LYS A 86 -25.61 2.49 32.15
N LYS A 87 -24.83 2.30 33.22
CA LYS A 87 -25.17 1.40 34.34
C LYS A 87 -25.67 2.12 35.59
N LYS A 88 -25.86 3.45 35.55
CA LYS A 88 -26.30 4.25 36.71
C LYS A 88 -27.60 3.75 37.35
N ASP A 89 -28.52 3.22 36.53
CA ASP A 89 -29.84 2.73 36.93
C ASP A 89 -29.93 1.18 36.93
N GLY A 90 -28.78 0.51 37.01
CA GLY A 90 -28.65 -0.96 37.09
C GLY A 90 -27.91 -1.62 35.93
N GLU A 91 -27.45 -2.85 36.15
CA GLU A 91 -26.64 -3.66 35.22
C GLU A 91 -27.49 -4.31 34.12
N ARG A 92 -27.94 -3.51 33.15
CA ARG A 92 -28.76 -3.97 32.01
C ARG A 92 -27.90 -4.23 30.77
N PHE A 93 -28.23 -5.27 30.01
CA PHE A 93 -27.44 -5.75 28.86
C PHE A 93 -28.24 -5.83 27.54
N HIS A 94 -29.08 -4.83 27.31
CA HIS A 94 -29.81 -4.61 26.05
C HIS A 94 -29.67 -3.14 25.66
N PRO A 95 -29.82 -2.77 24.36
CA PRO A 95 -29.94 -1.38 23.98
C PRO A 95 -31.06 -0.69 24.80
N PRO A 96 -30.92 0.60 25.18
CA PRO A 96 -29.79 1.49 24.93
C PRO A 96 -28.69 1.40 26.01
N TYR A 97 -28.77 0.46 26.95
CA TYR A 97 -27.90 0.36 28.14
C TYR A 97 -26.55 -0.30 27.89
N LEU A 98 -26.30 -0.78 26.66
CA LEU A 98 -25.01 -1.32 26.26
C LEU A 98 -23.97 -0.21 26.03
N THR A 99 -22.77 -0.41 26.55
CA THR A 99 -21.59 0.41 26.21
C THR A 99 -21.01 -0.01 24.87
N GLN A 100 -20.16 0.83 24.26
CA GLN A 100 -19.49 0.45 23.02
C GLN A 100 -18.54 -0.75 23.19
N GLU A 101 -17.83 -0.82 24.32
CA GLU A 101 -16.98 -1.98 24.66
C GLU A 101 -17.80 -3.26 24.78
N GLU A 102 -18.99 -3.20 25.39
CA GLU A 102 -19.87 -4.37 25.48
C GLU A 102 -20.34 -4.83 24.08
N TYR A 103 -20.66 -3.90 23.17
CA TYR A 103 -20.97 -4.25 21.77
C TYR A 103 -19.79 -4.92 21.05
N GLN A 104 -18.56 -4.51 21.35
CA GLN A 104 -17.35 -5.07 20.76
C GLN A 104 -17.01 -6.45 21.37
N GLU A 105 -17.22 -6.65 22.67
CA GLU A 105 -16.96 -7.93 23.36
C GLU A 105 -18.05 -9.00 23.13
N MET A 106 -19.21 -8.65 22.57
CA MET A 106 -20.29 -9.61 22.32
C MET A 106 -20.22 -10.28 20.95
N ALA A 107 -20.23 -11.62 20.94
CA ALA A 107 -20.35 -12.40 19.71
C ALA A 107 -21.65 -12.08 18.95
N VAL A 108 -21.60 -12.21 17.62
CA VAL A 108 -22.72 -11.89 16.71
C VAL A 108 -24.00 -12.62 17.13
N ARG A 109 -23.91 -13.91 17.47
CA ARG A 109 -25.05 -14.75 17.90
C ARG A 109 -25.76 -14.24 19.15
N GLU A 110 -25.07 -13.49 20.01
CA GLU A 110 -25.64 -12.93 21.24
C GLU A 110 -26.12 -11.50 21.01
N LYS A 111 -25.37 -10.74 20.21
CA LYS A 111 -25.58 -9.32 19.95
C LYS A 111 -26.77 -9.04 19.03
N TRP A 112 -26.88 -9.75 17.91
CA TRP A 112 -27.90 -9.45 16.89
C TRP A 112 -29.35 -9.68 17.34
N PRO A 113 -29.69 -10.70 18.13
CA PRO A 113 -31.04 -10.82 18.70
C PRO A 113 -31.44 -9.60 19.53
N ARG A 114 -30.54 -9.09 20.38
CA ARG A 114 -30.77 -7.90 21.22
C ARG A 114 -30.95 -6.64 20.38
N ILE A 115 -30.15 -6.47 19.32
CA ILE A 115 -30.31 -5.37 18.36
C ILE A 115 -31.66 -5.45 17.65
N ALA A 116 -32.08 -6.65 17.24
CA ALA A 116 -33.34 -6.83 16.53
C ALA A 116 -34.57 -6.51 17.39
N GLU A 117 -34.56 -6.95 18.66
CA GLU A 117 -35.64 -6.68 19.62
C GLU A 117 -35.75 -5.19 19.99
N HIS A 118 -34.62 -4.47 20.04
CA HIS A 118 -34.53 -3.07 20.47
C HIS A 118 -34.07 -2.12 19.36
N LEU A 119 -34.39 -2.40 18.10
CA LEU A 119 -33.80 -1.72 16.94
C LEU A 119 -34.00 -0.20 16.94
N GLU A 120 -35.12 0.28 17.47
CA GLU A 120 -35.41 1.72 17.54
C GLU A 120 -34.57 2.45 18.60
N GLU A 121 -34.05 1.71 19.59
CA GLU A 121 -33.23 2.21 20.70
C GLU A 121 -31.72 2.17 20.37
N VAL A 122 -31.33 1.50 19.28
CA VAL A 122 -29.94 1.47 18.80
C VAL A 122 -29.63 2.78 18.07
N SER A 123 -28.51 3.42 18.43
CA SER A 123 -28.08 4.66 17.80
C SER A 123 -27.74 4.44 16.32
N PRO A 124 -27.91 5.46 15.45
CA PRO A 124 -27.58 5.33 14.03
C PRO A 124 -26.12 4.91 13.80
N LEU A 125 -25.17 5.47 14.54
CA LEU A 125 -23.75 5.10 14.45
C LEU A 125 -23.52 3.63 14.79
N GLN A 126 -24.09 3.15 15.90
CA GLN A 126 -23.95 1.75 16.29
C GLN A 126 -24.56 0.82 15.24
N LEU A 127 -25.71 1.20 14.67
CA LEU A 127 -26.32 0.41 13.62
C LEU A 127 -25.47 0.35 12.35
N ARG A 128 -24.81 1.46 11.96
CA ARG A 128 -23.84 1.47 10.84
C ARG A 128 -22.69 0.51 11.09
N ARG A 129 -22.09 0.54 12.30
CA ARG A 129 -21.01 -0.38 12.69
C ARG A 129 -21.42 -1.83 12.56
N GLU A 130 -22.59 -2.19 13.09
CA GLU A 130 -23.07 -3.56 13.06
C GLU A 130 -23.41 -4.02 11.64
N VAL A 131 -24.03 -3.18 10.82
CA VAL A 131 -24.25 -3.47 9.39
C VAL A 131 -22.92 -3.63 8.65
N ALA A 132 -21.92 -2.79 8.91
CA ALA A 132 -20.58 -2.92 8.34
C ALA A 132 -19.92 -4.24 8.75
N ARG A 133 -20.01 -4.63 10.03
CA ARG A 133 -19.54 -5.94 10.52
C ARG A 133 -20.20 -7.10 9.77
N MET A 134 -21.50 -7.03 9.50
CA MET A 134 -22.19 -8.08 8.74
C MET A 134 -21.70 -8.20 7.30
N GLY A 135 -21.22 -7.11 6.70
CA GLY A 135 -20.49 -7.15 5.42
C GLY A 135 -19.20 -7.97 5.48
N MET A 136 -18.61 -8.14 6.66
CA MET A 136 -17.34 -8.84 6.91
C MET A 136 -17.52 -10.28 7.44
N LEU A 137 -18.75 -10.78 7.51
CA LEU A 137 -19.06 -12.11 8.06
C LEU A 137 -18.74 -13.20 7.02
N PHE A 138 -17.46 -13.58 6.91
CA PHE A 138 -16.95 -14.47 5.86
C PHE A 138 -16.98 -15.96 6.19
N ARG A 139 -16.92 -16.32 7.48
CA ARG A 139 -16.78 -17.71 7.92
C ARG A 139 -17.74 -18.05 9.07
N PRO A 140 -18.31 -19.26 9.13
CA PRO A 140 -19.30 -19.62 10.15
C PRO A 140 -18.86 -19.45 11.60
N TYR A 141 -17.59 -19.72 11.92
CA TYR A 141 -17.09 -19.60 13.29
C TYR A 141 -17.19 -18.18 13.85
N MET A 142 -17.15 -17.15 12.98
CA MET A 142 -17.26 -15.73 13.35
C MET A 142 -18.59 -15.38 14.02
N LEU A 143 -19.64 -16.19 13.82
CA LEU A 143 -20.93 -16.00 14.49
C LEU A 143 -20.82 -16.16 16.01
N SER A 144 -19.92 -17.02 16.47
CA SER A 144 -19.75 -17.36 17.89
C SER A 144 -18.46 -16.81 18.49
N ASP A 145 -17.59 -16.19 17.68
CA ASP A 145 -16.32 -15.65 18.12
C ASP A 145 -16.46 -14.17 18.52
N PRO A 146 -16.31 -13.80 19.80
CA PRO A 146 -16.25 -12.41 20.23
C PRO A 146 -15.13 -11.61 19.53
N GLY A 147 -14.00 -12.27 19.24
CA GLY A 147 -12.82 -11.66 18.60
C GLY A 147 -13.09 -11.19 17.17
N PHE A 148 -14.18 -11.64 16.55
CA PHE A 148 -14.62 -11.15 15.23
C PHE A 148 -14.77 -9.62 15.20
N ASN A 149 -15.33 -9.00 16.25
CA ASN A 149 -15.64 -7.58 16.24
C ASN A 149 -14.40 -6.68 16.22
N GLU A 150 -13.30 -7.15 16.81
CA GLU A 150 -11.99 -6.51 16.74
C GLU A 150 -11.25 -6.93 15.46
N GLY A 151 -11.34 -8.20 15.08
CA GLY A 151 -10.65 -8.74 13.89
C GLY A 151 -11.05 -8.06 12.58
N VAL A 152 -12.30 -7.63 12.43
CA VAL A 152 -12.71 -6.85 11.24
C VAL A 152 -12.01 -5.49 11.15
N LEU A 153 -11.58 -4.91 12.28
CA LEU A 153 -10.89 -3.63 12.32
C LEU A 153 -9.47 -3.73 11.78
N GLU A 154 -8.93 -4.94 11.58
CA GLU A 154 -7.65 -5.13 10.90
C GLU A 154 -7.72 -4.70 9.42
N PHE A 155 -8.92 -4.74 8.81
CA PHE A 155 -9.11 -4.57 7.37
C PHE A 155 -9.68 -3.19 7.03
N ALA A 156 -9.04 -2.50 6.07
CA ALA A 156 -9.52 -1.22 5.54
C ALA A 156 -10.96 -1.29 5.00
N LEU A 157 -11.39 -2.46 4.51
CA LEU A 157 -12.74 -2.69 3.99
C LEU A 157 -13.85 -2.41 5.02
N TYR A 158 -13.63 -2.68 6.31
CA TYR A 158 -14.59 -2.34 7.36
C TYR A 158 -14.84 -0.83 7.42
N PHE A 159 -13.77 -0.03 7.32
CA PHE A 159 -13.88 1.42 7.37
C PHE A 159 -14.48 1.99 6.08
N ASP A 160 -14.19 1.42 4.92
CA ASP A 160 -14.87 1.80 3.66
C ASP A 160 -16.39 1.56 3.74
N LEU A 161 -16.79 0.41 4.30
CA LEU A 161 -18.20 0.09 4.55
C LEU A 161 -18.82 1.13 5.48
N LEU A 162 -18.14 1.43 6.59
CA LEU A 162 -18.62 2.40 7.58
C LEU A 162 -18.78 3.80 6.97
N ASP A 163 -17.78 4.31 6.24
CA ASP A 163 -17.83 5.63 5.59
C ASP A 163 -18.96 5.72 4.56
N ARG A 164 -19.17 4.65 3.77
CA ARG A 164 -20.27 4.58 2.81
C ARG A 164 -21.63 4.56 3.49
N LEU A 165 -21.74 3.93 4.67
CA LEU A 165 -22.98 3.89 5.46
C LEU A 165 -23.26 5.22 6.18
N THR A 166 -22.28 6.12 6.32
CA THR A 166 -22.47 7.44 6.96
C THR A 166 -23.54 8.28 6.27
N VAL A 167 -23.59 8.24 4.93
CA VAL A 167 -24.57 8.98 4.12
C VAL A 167 -25.91 8.27 3.97
N VAL A 168 -26.07 7.07 4.53
CA VAL A 168 -27.30 6.28 4.44
C VAL A 168 -28.30 6.76 5.52
N PRO A 169 -29.55 7.06 5.15
CA PRO A 169 -30.59 7.43 6.11
C PRO A 169 -30.82 6.34 7.18
N THR A 170 -31.10 6.75 8.41
CA THR A 170 -31.35 5.81 9.52
C THR A 170 -32.49 4.82 9.24
N ALA A 171 -33.54 5.24 8.53
CA ALA A 171 -34.65 4.36 8.15
C ALA A 171 -34.19 3.20 7.24
N ASP A 172 -33.27 3.48 6.32
CA ASP A 172 -32.72 2.48 5.40
C ASP A 172 -31.77 1.52 6.14
N LEU A 173 -30.98 2.03 7.09
CA LEU A 173 -30.15 1.20 7.97
C LEU A 173 -31.00 0.25 8.82
N ARG A 174 -32.12 0.74 9.38
CA ARG A 174 -33.07 -0.09 10.11
C ARG A 174 -33.72 -1.14 9.22
N THR A 175 -34.00 -0.81 7.96
CA THR A 175 -34.51 -1.76 6.97
C THR A 175 -33.49 -2.86 6.71
N ALA A 176 -32.23 -2.51 6.44
CA ALA A 176 -31.16 -3.49 6.26
C ALA A 176 -30.98 -4.38 7.50
N ALA A 177 -31.01 -3.81 8.71
CA ALA A 177 -30.90 -4.58 9.94
C ALA A 177 -32.08 -5.55 10.14
N ARG A 178 -33.31 -5.16 9.80
CA ARG A 178 -34.49 -6.05 9.82
C ARG A 178 -34.36 -7.21 8.84
N GLU A 179 -33.74 -6.99 7.68
CA GLU A 179 -33.49 -8.05 6.70
C GLU A 179 -32.36 -8.99 7.15
N ILE A 180 -31.32 -8.46 7.80
CA ILE A 180 -30.16 -9.24 8.27
C ILE A 180 -30.52 -10.10 9.48
N ALA A 181 -31.25 -9.56 10.47
CA ALA A 181 -31.55 -10.25 11.73
C ALA A 181 -32.10 -11.69 11.58
N PRO A 182 -33.12 -11.98 10.76
CA PRO A 182 -33.63 -13.34 10.58
C PRO A 182 -32.62 -14.28 9.89
N LEU A 183 -31.73 -13.74 9.04
CA LEU A 183 -30.67 -14.52 8.41
C LEU A 183 -29.58 -14.88 9.42
N VAL A 184 -29.20 -13.95 10.32
CA VAL A 184 -28.29 -14.25 11.43
C VAL A 184 -28.90 -15.33 12.33
N GLY A 185 -30.18 -15.22 12.69
CA GLY A 185 -30.89 -16.25 13.46
C GLY A 185 -30.87 -17.61 12.76
N SER A 186 -31.09 -17.64 11.44
CA SER A 186 -31.02 -18.87 10.63
C SER A 186 -29.60 -19.45 10.58
N ALA A 187 -28.58 -18.61 10.44
CA ALA A 187 -27.17 -19.03 10.39
C ALA A 187 -26.70 -19.59 11.74
N VAL A 188 -27.18 -19.02 12.85
CA VAL A 188 -26.91 -19.54 14.22
C VAL A 188 -27.63 -20.86 14.48
N ALA A 189 -28.85 -21.03 13.95
CA ALA A 189 -29.64 -22.25 14.09
C ALA A 189 -29.26 -23.37 13.12
N ALA A 190 -28.36 -23.10 12.16
CA ALA A 190 -27.89 -24.07 11.18
C ALA A 190 -27.26 -25.29 11.87
N LYS A 191 -27.57 -26.49 11.38
CA LYS A 191 -27.11 -27.75 11.97
C LYS A 191 -25.76 -28.21 11.43
N SER A 192 -25.27 -27.57 10.37
CA SER A 192 -23.98 -27.86 9.77
C SER A 192 -23.28 -26.58 9.29
N ILE A 193 -21.94 -26.69 9.13
CA ILE A 193 -21.10 -25.61 8.58
C ILE A 193 -21.57 -25.25 7.17
N GLY A 194 -21.86 -26.24 6.31
CA GLY A 194 -22.30 -26.01 4.93
C GLY A 194 -23.65 -25.28 4.82
N GLU A 195 -24.59 -25.55 5.73
CA GLU A 195 -25.84 -24.78 5.80
C GLU A 195 -25.59 -23.30 6.14
N CYS A 196 -24.67 -23.05 7.07
CA CYS A 196 -24.28 -21.70 7.46
C CYS A 196 -23.56 -20.96 6.31
N GLU A 197 -22.65 -21.62 5.60
CA GLU A 197 -21.90 -21.06 4.46
C GLU A 197 -22.80 -20.60 3.30
N ILE A 198 -23.99 -21.19 3.14
CA ILE A 198 -24.99 -20.74 2.15
C ILE A 198 -25.67 -19.44 2.58
N ILE A 199 -25.80 -19.19 3.89
CA ILE A 199 -26.52 -18.05 4.45
C ILE A 199 -25.63 -16.81 4.53
N LEU A 200 -24.35 -16.96 4.90
CA LEU A 200 -23.44 -15.82 5.10
C LEU A 200 -23.32 -14.88 3.89
N PRO A 201 -23.19 -15.36 2.63
CA PRO A 201 -23.15 -14.48 1.47
C PRO A 201 -24.41 -13.62 1.31
N ARG A 202 -25.58 -14.13 1.72
CA ARG A 202 -26.84 -13.36 1.69
C ARG A 202 -26.83 -12.22 2.70
N ILE A 203 -26.30 -12.47 3.89
CA ILE A 203 -26.10 -11.43 4.92
C ILE A 203 -25.17 -10.34 4.38
N ARG A 204 -24.02 -10.74 3.82
CA ARG A 204 -23.06 -9.79 3.24
C ARG A 204 -23.65 -8.99 2.09
N ALA A 205 -24.45 -9.62 1.22
CA ALA A 205 -25.09 -8.94 0.10
C ALA A 205 -26.03 -7.82 0.55
N ILE A 206 -26.76 -7.99 1.66
CA ILE A 206 -27.63 -6.93 2.21
C ILE A 206 -26.78 -5.77 2.73
N ALA A 207 -25.72 -6.06 3.50
CA ALA A 207 -24.80 -5.03 4.00
C ALA A 207 -24.11 -4.27 2.86
N ALA A 208 -23.61 -5.00 1.85
CA ALA A 208 -22.97 -4.43 0.67
C ALA A 208 -23.93 -3.55 -0.15
N LYS A 209 -25.20 -3.99 -0.31
CA LYS A 209 -26.25 -3.20 -0.96
C LYS A 209 -26.54 -1.91 -0.19
N ALA A 210 -26.65 -1.98 1.14
CA ALA A 210 -26.85 -0.80 1.98
C ALA A 210 -25.68 0.20 1.83
N ALA A 211 -24.45 -0.29 1.82
CA ALA A 211 -23.24 0.51 1.61
C ALA A 211 -22.97 0.89 0.13
N ARG A 212 -23.84 0.49 -0.81
CA ARG A 212 -23.64 0.69 -2.26
C ARG A 212 -22.25 0.23 -2.74
N LEU A 213 -21.79 -0.91 -2.24
CA LEU A 213 -20.54 -1.51 -2.73
C LEU A 213 -20.74 -2.10 -4.13
N PRO A 214 -19.73 -1.95 -5.02
CA PRO A 214 -19.83 -2.41 -6.42
C PRO A 214 -19.61 -3.92 -6.59
N ALA A 215 -19.14 -4.63 -5.56
CA ALA A 215 -18.81 -6.06 -5.60
C ALA A 215 -19.05 -6.72 -4.23
N ASP A 216 -18.96 -8.06 -4.17
CA ASP A 216 -19.01 -8.81 -2.92
C ASP A 216 -17.84 -8.38 -2.00
N PRO A 217 -18.11 -8.00 -0.73
CA PRO A 217 -17.07 -7.69 0.24
C PRO A 217 -15.92 -8.71 0.31
N GLU A 218 -16.19 -10.01 0.13
CA GLU A 218 -15.15 -11.05 0.17
C GLU A 218 -14.11 -10.87 -0.94
N THR A 219 -14.51 -10.33 -2.10
CA THR A 219 -13.60 -10.03 -3.23
C THR A 219 -12.83 -8.72 -3.07
N LEU A 220 -13.25 -7.86 -2.14
CA LEU A 220 -12.64 -6.57 -1.86
C LEU A 220 -11.76 -6.61 -0.60
N LEU A 221 -11.60 -7.77 0.02
CA LEU A 221 -10.79 -7.94 1.21
C LEU A 221 -9.32 -7.72 0.87
N GLY A 222 -8.75 -6.65 1.44
CA GLY A 222 -7.33 -6.32 1.35
C GLY A 222 -6.47 -7.11 2.35
N PRO A 223 -5.15 -6.88 2.36
CA PRO A 223 -4.27 -7.44 3.39
C PRO A 223 -4.62 -6.88 4.77
N GLY A 224 -4.32 -7.67 5.81
CA GLY A 224 -4.43 -7.22 7.20
C GLY A 224 -3.53 -6.01 7.48
N MET A 225 -4.01 -5.08 8.30
CA MET A 225 -3.33 -3.83 8.66
C MET A 225 -2.95 -2.93 7.48
N GLU A 226 -3.62 -3.08 6.33
CA GLU A 226 -3.59 -2.08 5.25
C GLU A 226 -3.95 -0.70 5.82
N ARG A 227 -3.22 0.36 5.43
CA ARG A 227 -3.50 1.72 5.92
C ARG A 227 -4.90 2.18 5.49
N TYR A 228 -5.58 2.89 6.39
CA TYR A 228 -6.86 3.55 6.09
C TYR A 228 -6.76 5.08 6.27
N PRO A 229 -7.24 5.89 5.30
CA PRO A 229 -7.70 5.51 3.96
C PRO A 229 -6.63 4.76 3.16
N ARG A 230 -7.00 4.00 2.11
CA ARG A 230 -6.01 3.26 1.30
C ARG A 230 -5.13 4.17 0.44
N GLU A 231 -5.71 5.28 0.00
CA GLU A 231 -5.01 6.26 -0.81
C GLU A 231 -4.17 7.17 0.08
N ALA A 232 -2.86 7.21 -0.18
CA ALA A 232 -1.95 8.04 0.58
C ALA A 232 -2.24 9.53 0.38
N PRO A 233 -2.20 10.34 1.44
CA PRO A 233 -2.46 11.77 1.32
C PRO A 233 -1.38 12.42 0.42
N PRO A 234 -1.74 13.50 -0.29
CA PRO A 234 -0.79 14.22 -1.14
C PRO A 234 0.50 14.58 -0.37
N GLY A 235 1.65 14.36 -1.00
CA GLY A 235 2.96 14.65 -0.41
C GLY A 235 3.46 13.63 0.62
N TRP A 236 2.67 12.63 1.01
CA TRP A 236 3.10 11.61 1.98
C TRP A 236 4.33 10.85 1.52
N LYS A 237 4.37 10.37 0.27
CA LYS A 237 5.52 9.66 -0.29
C LYS A 237 6.82 10.46 -0.19
N LEU A 238 6.75 11.78 -0.42
CA LEU A 238 7.91 12.66 -0.30
C LEU A 238 8.33 12.85 1.15
N ARG A 239 7.37 12.93 2.09
CA ARG A 239 7.65 12.99 3.52
C ARG A 239 8.29 11.69 4.01
N GLU A 240 7.74 10.54 3.64
CA GLU A 240 8.30 9.22 3.97
C GLU A 240 9.73 9.12 3.44
N LEU A 241 9.96 9.50 2.17
CA LEU A 241 11.28 9.56 1.57
C LEU A 241 12.23 10.46 2.37
N ARG A 242 11.82 11.69 2.75
CA ARG A 242 12.65 12.60 3.57
C ARG A 242 13.11 11.92 4.86
N MET A 243 12.20 11.23 5.55
CA MET A 243 12.52 10.54 6.80
C MET A 243 13.46 9.35 6.58
N THR A 244 13.25 8.57 5.51
CA THR A 244 14.19 7.50 5.14
C THR A 244 15.59 8.07 4.85
N LEU A 245 15.67 9.20 4.15
CA LEU A 245 16.94 9.83 3.81
C LEU A 245 17.68 10.43 5.02
N GLU A 246 16.97 10.83 6.09
CA GLU A 246 17.60 11.38 7.30
C GLU A 246 18.53 10.37 7.98
N THR A 247 18.14 9.09 8.00
CA THR A 247 18.89 8.01 8.68
C THR A 247 20.01 7.40 7.82
N MET A 248 20.05 7.72 6.52
CA MET A 248 21.06 7.17 5.61
C MET A 248 22.46 7.71 5.87
N SER A 249 23.46 6.85 5.68
CA SER A 249 24.86 7.25 5.67
C SER A 249 25.18 8.11 4.44
N LEU A 250 26.28 8.87 4.45
CA LEU A 250 26.70 9.64 3.28
C LEU A 250 26.95 8.75 2.04
N LYS A 251 27.44 7.52 2.26
CA LYS A 251 27.65 6.54 1.20
C LYS A 251 26.32 6.14 0.56
N ASP A 252 25.32 5.83 1.37
CA ASP A 252 23.99 5.40 0.89
C ASP A 252 23.22 6.55 0.25
N LEU A 253 23.37 7.77 0.76
CA LEU A 253 22.82 8.98 0.14
C LEU A 253 23.40 9.21 -1.25
N ARG A 254 24.71 9.04 -1.44
CA ARG A 254 25.34 9.17 -2.77
C ARG A 254 24.79 8.11 -3.73
N LEU A 255 24.69 6.86 -3.29
CA LEU A 255 24.15 5.78 -4.10
C LEU A 255 22.68 6.03 -4.46
N SER A 256 21.86 6.44 -3.48
CA SER A 256 20.45 6.80 -3.69
C SER A 256 20.31 7.97 -4.67
N ALA A 257 21.14 9.00 -4.55
CA ALA A 257 21.18 10.11 -5.50
C ALA A 257 21.55 9.66 -6.92
N LEU A 258 22.54 8.77 -7.07
CA LEU A 258 22.88 8.20 -8.39
C LEU A 258 21.69 7.45 -9.01
N VAL A 259 20.97 6.65 -8.22
CA VAL A 259 19.76 5.95 -8.68
C VAL A 259 18.70 6.93 -9.19
N HIS A 260 18.44 8.00 -8.42
CA HIS A 260 17.46 9.01 -8.80
C HIS A 260 17.90 9.83 -10.01
N VAL A 261 19.18 10.10 -10.18
CA VAL A 261 19.71 10.82 -11.37
C VAL A 261 19.67 9.92 -12.61
N ASP A 262 19.93 8.62 -12.47
CA ASP A 262 20.02 7.68 -13.59
C ASP A 262 18.69 7.53 -14.35
N ILE A 263 17.56 7.65 -13.65
CA ILE A 263 16.20 7.53 -14.21
C ILE A 263 15.70 8.81 -14.92
N LEU A 264 16.54 9.85 -15.02
CA LEU A 264 16.20 11.13 -15.63
C LEU A 264 16.61 11.23 -17.10
N THR A 265 15.82 11.94 -17.88
CA THR A 265 16.23 12.44 -19.19
C THR A 265 17.24 13.58 -19.03
N THR A 266 17.96 13.92 -20.09
CA THR A 266 18.90 15.04 -20.13
C THR A 266 18.23 16.37 -19.81
N GLU A 267 16.98 16.58 -20.26
CA GLU A 267 16.25 17.81 -19.92
C GLU A 267 15.90 17.84 -18.43
N GLU A 268 15.40 16.73 -17.87
CA GLU A 268 15.13 16.64 -16.44
C GLU A 268 16.41 16.81 -15.59
N VAL A 269 17.56 16.30 -16.06
CA VAL A 269 18.87 16.54 -15.42
C VAL A 269 19.24 18.03 -15.49
N ARG A 270 18.99 18.70 -16.63
CA ARG A 270 19.25 20.14 -16.77
C ARG A 270 18.37 20.97 -15.84
N GLU A 271 17.08 20.66 -15.78
CA GLU A 271 16.11 21.40 -14.99
C GLU A 271 16.28 21.17 -13.49
N ILE A 272 16.48 19.91 -13.07
CA ILE A 272 16.41 19.51 -11.66
C ILE A 272 17.81 19.40 -11.05
N VAL A 273 18.77 18.78 -11.74
CA VAL A 273 20.06 18.37 -11.15
C VAL A 273 21.13 19.43 -11.35
N SER A 274 21.20 20.07 -12.52
CA SER A 274 22.23 21.06 -12.84
C SER A 274 22.27 22.26 -11.87
N PRO A 275 21.14 22.79 -11.36
CA PRO A 275 21.15 23.83 -10.32
C PRO A 275 21.88 23.40 -9.03
N PHE A 276 21.82 22.12 -8.67
CA PHE A 276 22.58 21.60 -7.52
C PHE A 276 24.06 21.44 -7.86
N MET A 277 24.36 20.88 -9.03
CA MET A 277 25.75 20.66 -9.48
C MET A 277 26.53 21.97 -9.63
N ALA A 278 25.88 23.08 -9.99
CA ALA A 278 26.52 24.39 -10.06
C ALA A 278 27.04 24.92 -8.71
N ARG A 279 26.56 24.38 -7.59
CA ARG A 279 26.94 24.78 -6.23
C ARG A 279 28.17 24.04 -5.69
N PHE A 280 28.60 22.96 -6.35
CA PHE A 280 29.66 22.07 -5.86
C PHE A 280 30.64 21.70 -6.98
N PRO A 281 31.94 21.49 -6.69
CA PRO A 281 32.92 21.22 -7.76
C PRO A 281 32.73 19.84 -8.42
N SER A 282 32.16 18.87 -7.69
CA SER A 282 31.85 17.54 -8.21
C SER A 282 30.68 16.89 -7.48
N PHE A 283 30.07 15.85 -8.08
CA PHE A 283 28.98 15.09 -7.47
C PHE A 283 29.40 14.43 -6.14
N TYR A 284 30.65 13.94 -6.09
CA TYR A 284 31.18 13.27 -4.90
C TYR A 284 31.48 14.23 -3.74
N GLU A 285 31.55 15.53 -4.00
CA GLU A 285 31.77 16.57 -2.98
C GLU A 285 30.47 17.19 -2.46
N ILE A 286 29.30 16.75 -2.95
CA ILE A 286 28.01 17.22 -2.44
C ILE A 286 27.82 16.73 -0.99
N PRO A 287 27.58 17.63 -0.01
CA PRO A 287 27.35 17.26 1.38
C PRO A 287 25.99 16.57 1.55
N GLY A 288 25.85 15.78 2.62
CA GLY A 288 24.67 14.94 2.85
C GLY A 288 23.35 15.70 2.87
N ASN A 289 23.28 16.93 3.39
CA ASN A 289 22.06 17.76 3.35
C ASN A 289 21.66 18.11 1.91
N ALA A 290 22.62 18.51 1.06
CA ALA A 290 22.35 18.83 -0.33
C ALA A 290 21.98 17.59 -1.17
N LEU A 291 22.54 16.41 -0.86
CA LEU A 291 22.11 15.15 -1.49
C LEU A 291 20.65 14.82 -1.15
N ARG A 292 20.23 15.02 0.10
CA ARG A 292 18.82 14.81 0.49
C ARG A 292 17.88 15.76 -0.25
N GLU A 293 18.24 17.04 -0.35
CA GLU A 293 17.48 18.02 -1.12
C GLU A 293 17.36 17.62 -2.60
N LEU A 294 18.47 17.18 -3.21
CA LEU A 294 18.50 16.72 -4.60
C LEU A 294 17.58 15.51 -4.81
N ILE A 295 17.69 14.46 -3.99
CA ILE A 295 16.87 13.25 -4.11
C ILE A 295 15.37 13.60 -4.02
N VAL A 296 15.00 14.44 -3.07
CA VAL A 296 13.60 14.83 -2.88
C VAL A 296 13.10 15.73 -4.02
N ALA A 297 13.94 16.63 -4.55
CA ALA A 297 13.59 17.44 -5.71
C ALA A 297 13.32 16.57 -6.93
N ILE A 298 14.15 15.54 -7.14
CA ILE A 298 13.96 14.56 -8.21
C ILE A 298 12.65 13.79 -8.00
N ALA A 299 12.45 13.14 -6.85
CA ALA A 299 11.27 12.34 -6.57
C ALA A 299 9.96 13.16 -6.58
N GLY A 300 10.04 14.47 -6.31
CA GLY A 300 8.89 15.38 -6.41
C GLY A 300 8.55 15.78 -7.85
N SER A 301 9.51 15.68 -8.77
CA SER A 301 9.38 16.14 -10.16
C SER A 301 9.13 14.99 -11.13
N VAL A 302 9.84 13.87 -10.96
CA VAL A 302 9.60 12.64 -11.69
C VAL A 302 8.85 11.69 -10.76
N THR A 303 7.66 11.25 -11.21
CA THR A 303 6.74 10.34 -10.50
C THR A 303 7.39 9.02 -10.07
N ASP A 304 6.63 8.00 -9.64
CA ASP A 304 7.10 6.68 -9.16
C ASP A 304 7.90 5.81 -10.18
N ARG A 305 8.82 6.38 -10.97
CA ARG A 305 9.73 5.68 -11.89
C ARG A 305 10.75 4.90 -11.07
N LEU A 306 10.95 3.63 -11.41
CA LEU A 306 11.97 2.78 -10.78
C LEU A 306 13.06 2.42 -11.77
N ILE A 307 14.26 2.15 -11.24
CA ILE A 307 15.45 1.79 -12.03
C ILE A 307 15.27 0.51 -12.87
N THR A 308 14.29 -0.34 -12.55
CA THR A 308 13.99 -1.60 -13.28
C THR A 308 12.93 -1.42 -14.37
N TYR A 309 12.23 -0.29 -14.43
CA TYR A 309 11.11 -0.09 -15.37
C TYR A 309 11.52 -0.19 -16.84
N PHE A 310 12.80 0.08 -17.16
CA PHE A 310 13.33 -0.13 -18.51
C PHE A 310 13.17 -1.56 -19.02
N PHE A 311 13.07 -2.54 -18.12
CA PHE A 311 12.87 -3.95 -18.42
C PHE A 311 11.47 -4.45 -18.02
N ASP A 312 10.96 -4.03 -16.86
CA ASP A 312 9.63 -4.46 -16.37
C ASP A 312 8.50 -4.10 -17.35
N ARG A 313 8.70 -3.07 -18.17
CA ARG A 313 7.79 -2.67 -19.25
C ARG A 313 7.43 -3.79 -20.22
N TYR A 314 8.34 -4.73 -20.49
CA TYR A 314 8.09 -5.83 -21.44
C TYR A 314 7.17 -6.90 -20.87
N SER A 315 7.33 -7.23 -19.59
CA SER A 315 6.60 -8.33 -18.93
C SER A 315 5.31 -7.87 -18.25
N THR A 316 5.28 -6.65 -17.71
CA THR A 316 4.21 -6.19 -16.82
C THR A 316 3.51 -4.91 -17.27
N GLY A 317 3.98 -4.23 -18.32
CA GLY A 317 3.39 -2.98 -18.79
C GLY A 317 3.71 -1.77 -17.89
N ARG A 318 4.74 -1.89 -17.05
CA ARG A 318 5.31 -0.80 -16.24
C ARG A 318 6.19 0.11 -17.10
N MET A 319 5.56 1.07 -17.76
CA MET A 319 6.23 2.01 -18.66
C MET A 319 7.22 2.93 -17.91
N VAL A 320 8.24 3.43 -18.61
CA VAL A 320 9.28 4.28 -18.00
C VAL A 320 8.83 5.73 -17.93
N MET A 321 8.25 6.25 -19.02
CA MET A 321 7.93 7.67 -19.19
C MET A 321 6.42 7.94 -19.28
N THR A 322 5.65 6.95 -19.73
CA THR A 322 4.20 7.01 -19.89
C THR A 322 3.47 6.30 -18.75
N LYS A 323 2.15 6.42 -18.72
CA LYS A 323 1.34 5.79 -17.65
C LYS A 323 1.43 4.26 -17.75
N PRO A 324 1.50 3.55 -16.61
CA PRO A 324 1.51 2.09 -16.61
C PRO A 324 0.18 1.56 -17.17
N VAL A 325 0.28 0.46 -17.91
CA VAL A 325 -0.89 -0.30 -18.36
C VAL A 325 -1.27 -1.29 -17.27
N SER A 326 -2.56 -1.46 -17.00
CA SER A 326 -3.03 -2.51 -16.07
C SER A 326 -2.44 -3.86 -16.47
N PHE A 327 -1.89 -4.61 -15.51
CA PHE A 327 -1.23 -5.89 -15.77
C PHE A 327 -2.11 -6.87 -16.56
N LEU A 328 -3.40 -6.94 -16.25
CA LEU A 328 -4.35 -7.81 -16.98
C LEU A 328 -4.54 -7.36 -18.43
N VAL A 329 -4.66 -6.05 -18.65
CA VAL A 329 -4.76 -5.48 -19.99
C VAL A 329 -3.48 -5.76 -20.76
N TRP A 330 -2.32 -5.47 -20.16
CA TRP A 330 -1.02 -5.76 -20.75
C TRP A 330 -0.92 -7.22 -21.16
N LYS A 331 -1.19 -8.16 -20.24
CA LYS A 331 -1.06 -9.60 -20.54
C LYS A 331 -1.92 -10.04 -21.72
N LEU A 332 -3.16 -9.54 -21.81
CA LEU A 332 -4.13 -9.92 -22.85
C LEU A 332 -3.96 -9.16 -24.17
N SER A 333 -3.22 -8.04 -24.20
CA SER A 333 -3.01 -7.27 -25.42
C SER A 333 -2.21 -8.05 -26.47
N PRO A 334 -2.57 -7.93 -27.77
CA PRO A 334 -1.75 -8.43 -28.88
C PRO A 334 -0.34 -7.82 -28.91
N GLU A 335 0.62 -8.49 -29.56
CA GLU A 335 2.00 -8.00 -29.71
C GLU A 335 2.05 -6.63 -30.38
N GLU A 336 1.26 -6.40 -31.43
CA GLU A 336 1.20 -5.14 -32.17
C GLU A 336 0.82 -3.95 -31.27
N GLU A 337 -0.18 -4.15 -30.40
CA GLU A 337 -0.63 -3.12 -29.46
C GLU A 337 0.42 -2.86 -28.37
N LYS A 338 1.09 -3.92 -27.88
CA LYS A 338 2.21 -3.78 -26.94
C LYS A 338 3.36 -3.00 -27.54
N LEU A 339 3.72 -3.30 -28.80
CA LEU A 339 4.77 -2.59 -29.53
C LEU A 339 4.41 -1.11 -29.75
N ARG A 340 3.16 -0.81 -30.09
CA ARG A 340 2.68 0.57 -30.22
C ARG A 340 2.90 1.35 -28.91
N LEU A 341 2.45 0.80 -27.79
CA LEU A 341 2.59 1.44 -26.47
C LEU A 341 4.06 1.58 -26.04
N LEU A 342 4.90 0.57 -26.29
CA LEU A 342 6.34 0.66 -25.99
C LEU A 342 7.04 1.72 -26.83
N ARG A 343 6.63 1.88 -28.10
CA ARG A 343 7.18 2.91 -28.99
C ARG A 343 6.77 4.31 -28.57
N GLU A 344 5.51 4.51 -28.18
CA GLU A 344 5.04 5.78 -27.60
C GLU A 344 5.82 6.15 -26.33
N ASP A 345 6.17 5.15 -25.52
CA ASP A 345 7.01 5.34 -24.34
C ASP A 345 8.49 5.62 -24.72
N ASN A 346 9.02 4.98 -25.77
CA ASN A 346 10.37 5.25 -26.30
C ASN A 346 10.49 6.68 -26.84
N GLU A 347 9.47 7.20 -27.53
CA GLU A 347 9.45 8.57 -28.07
C GLU A 347 9.60 9.65 -27.00
N ARG A 348 9.25 9.33 -25.74
CA ARG A 348 9.40 10.21 -24.58
C ARG A 348 10.78 10.11 -23.91
N MET A 349 11.59 9.10 -24.26
CA MET A 349 12.96 8.95 -23.76
C MET A 349 13.94 9.69 -24.66
N ASP A 350 15.06 10.13 -24.09
CA ASP A 350 16.16 10.69 -24.87
C ASP A 350 17.26 9.66 -25.11
N SER A 351 18.19 9.99 -26.02
CA SER A 351 19.28 9.08 -26.38
C SER A 351 20.17 8.74 -25.19
N ALA A 352 20.32 9.64 -24.22
CA ALA A 352 21.12 9.39 -23.02
C ALA A 352 20.49 8.30 -22.14
N MET A 353 19.19 8.38 -21.87
CA MET A 353 18.46 7.36 -21.14
C MET A 353 18.45 6.02 -21.89
N MET A 354 18.17 6.04 -23.20
CA MET A 354 18.21 4.83 -24.04
C MET A 354 19.59 4.16 -24.02
N ALA A 355 20.68 4.93 -24.10
CA ALA A 355 22.03 4.40 -24.03
C ALA A 355 22.33 3.72 -22.69
N ARG A 356 21.85 4.28 -21.57
CA ARG A 356 21.98 3.64 -20.25
C ARG A 356 21.20 2.33 -20.20
N HIS A 357 19.96 2.30 -20.72
CA HIS A 357 19.19 1.05 -20.81
C HIS A 357 19.90 -0.02 -21.65
N LEU A 358 20.47 0.34 -22.80
CA LEU A 358 21.25 -0.60 -23.64
C LEU A 358 22.51 -1.09 -22.94
N ALA A 359 23.21 -0.22 -22.20
CA ALA A 359 24.37 -0.62 -21.41
C ALA A 359 24.00 -1.60 -20.28
N ARG A 360 22.79 -1.51 -19.71
CA ARG A 360 22.28 -2.51 -18.76
C ARG A 360 22.16 -3.90 -19.40
N PHE A 361 21.66 -3.99 -20.63
CA PHE A 361 21.66 -5.26 -21.36
C PHE A 361 23.07 -5.82 -21.52
N LEU A 362 24.05 -5.01 -21.92
CA LEU A 362 25.44 -5.46 -22.08
C LEU A 362 26.05 -5.99 -20.78
N ARG A 363 25.76 -5.34 -19.66
CA ARG A 363 26.35 -5.62 -18.34
C ARG A 363 25.61 -6.69 -17.53
N SER A 364 24.47 -7.17 -17.99
CA SER A 364 23.74 -8.27 -17.36
C SER A 364 24.05 -9.61 -18.03
N SER A 365 24.22 -10.65 -17.23
CA SER A 365 24.51 -12.02 -17.68
C SER A 365 23.26 -12.79 -18.09
N SER A 366 22.10 -12.39 -17.56
CA SER A 366 20.81 -13.03 -17.84
C SER A 366 19.65 -12.03 -17.82
N PRO A 367 18.49 -12.38 -18.41
CA PRO A 367 17.28 -11.58 -18.31
C PRO A 367 16.82 -11.31 -16.87
N ALA A 368 17.06 -12.25 -15.95
CA ALA A 368 16.64 -12.11 -14.56
C ALA A 368 17.35 -10.95 -13.85
N GLU A 369 18.62 -10.72 -14.18
CA GLU A 369 19.39 -9.61 -13.60
C GLU A 369 18.85 -8.24 -14.01
N LEU A 370 18.22 -8.11 -15.19
CA LEU A 370 17.62 -6.85 -15.64
C LEU A 370 16.45 -6.41 -14.76
N GLY A 371 15.72 -7.37 -14.19
CA GLY A 371 14.63 -7.12 -13.22
C GLY A 371 15.09 -7.03 -11.76
N ASP A 372 16.36 -7.32 -11.47
CA ASP A 372 16.92 -7.25 -10.11
C ASP A 372 17.38 -5.83 -9.78
N ALA A 373 16.62 -5.13 -8.94
CA ALA A 373 16.94 -3.76 -8.53
C ALA A 373 18.33 -3.64 -7.88
N GLY A 374 18.74 -4.60 -7.05
CA GLY A 374 20.05 -4.58 -6.39
C GLY A 374 21.20 -4.67 -7.40
N ARG A 375 21.07 -5.55 -8.41
CA ARG A 375 22.01 -5.62 -9.52
C ARG A 375 22.04 -4.33 -10.33
N GLN A 376 20.88 -3.77 -10.65
CA GLN A 376 20.79 -2.53 -11.43
C GLN A 376 21.38 -1.32 -10.69
N ILE A 377 21.28 -1.29 -9.36
CA ILE A 377 21.92 -0.28 -8.50
C ILE A 377 23.44 -0.48 -8.48
N SER A 378 23.93 -1.72 -8.38
CA SER A 378 25.37 -2.01 -8.32
C SER A 378 26.13 -1.60 -9.60
N LEU A 379 25.45 -1.56 -10.75
CA LEU A 379 26.04 -1.10 -12.01
C LEU A 379 26.41 0.39 -12.00
N LEU A 380 25.75 1.21 -11.18
CA LEU A 380 25.96 2.67 -11.16
C LEU A 380 27.35 3.07 -10.66
N THR A 381 28.05 2.16 -9.98
CA THR A 381 29.44 2.35 -9.53
C THR A 381 30.46 1.59 -10.39
N ASN A 382 30.02 0.94 -11.47
CA ASN A 382 30.89 0.16 -12.35
C ASN A 382 31.39 1.01 -13.52
N GLU A 383 32.71 1.16 -13.66
CA GLU A 383 33.33 1.95 -14.72
C GLU A 383 33.00 1.43 -16.13
N ASN A 384 32.86 0.11 -16.30
CA ASN A 384 32.50 -0.49 -17.58
C ASN A 384 31.06 -0.15 -17.98
N PHE A 385 30.14 -0.01 -17.01
CA PHE A 385 28.79 0.48 -17.31
C PHE A 385 28.84 1.91 -17.86
N THR A 386 29.59 2.80 -17.19
CA THR A 386 29.78 4.18 -17.61
C THR A 386 30.43 4.29 -19.00
N SER A 387 31.47 3.49 -19.21
CA SER A 387 32.19 3.39 -20.50
C SER A 387 31.27 2.90 -21.63
N ASN A 388 30.43 1.90 -21.38
CA ASN A 388 29.53 1.33 -22.37
C ASN A 388 28.46 2.34 -22.83
N HIS A 389 27.75 3.00 -21.91
CA HIS A 389 26.74 3.98 -22.34
C HIS A 389 27.38 5.22 -22.98
N GLY A 390 28.57 5.62 -22.53
CA GLY A 390 29.36 6.68 -23.18
C GLY A 390 29.77 6.31 -24.61
N SER A 391 30.18 5.07 -24.84
CA SER A 391 30.55 4.55 -26.15
C SER A 391 29.35 4.44 -27.09
N ILE A 392 28.20 3.97 -26.60
CA ILE A 392 26.93 3.95 -27.36
C ILE A 392 26.58 5.37 -27.82
N LEU A 393 26.62 6.36 -26.92
CA LEU A 393 26.35 7.76 -27.27
C LEU A 393 27.35 8.32 -28.26
N LYS A 394 28.64 8.06 -28.08
CA LYS A 394 29.69 8.56 -28.97
C LYS A 394 29.54 7.99 -30.39
N ASN A 395 29.31 6.69 -30.50
CA ASN A 395 29.35 5.98 -31.78
C ASN A 395 28.02 6.08 -32.55
N LEU A 396 26.89 6.17 -31.83
CA LEU A 396 25.55 6.19 -32.44
C LEU A 396 24.80 7.51 -32.27
N GLY A 397 25.29 8.42 -31.42
CA GLY A 397 24.64 9.69 -31.10
C GLY A 397 25.01 10.86 -32.02
N GLY A 398 26.01 10.71 -32.91
CA GLY A 398 26.51 11.79 -33.77
C GLY A 398 25.61 12.19 -34.97
N GLY A 399 24.50 11.48 -35.21
CA GLY A 399 23.52 11.84 -36.25
C GLY A 399 22.56 12.96 -35.84
N GLN A 400 21.60 13.34 -36.71
CA GLN A 400 20.50 14.23 -36.32
C GLN A 400 19.78 13.62 -35.10
N GLU A 401 19.69 14.37 -34.00
CA GLU A 401 19.01 14.02 -32.74
C GLU A 401 19.28 12.59 -32.18
N GLY A 402 20.48 12.04 -32.38
CA GLY A 402 20.82 10.71 -31.86
C GLY A 402 19.96 9.57 -32.42
N GLU A 403 19.49 9.70 -33.66
CA GLU A 403 18.68 8.70 -34.39
C GLU A 403 19.26 7.27 -34.35
N GLY A 404 20.59 7.12 -34.35
CA GLY A 404 21.24 5.82 -34.28
C GLY A 404 20.90 5.06 -33.00
N VAL A 405 20.95 5.75 -31.85
CA VAL A 405 20.57 5.18 -30.55
C VAL A 405 19.09 4.84 -30.53
N LYS A 406 18.22 5.73 -31.02
CA LYS A 406 16.77 5.50 -31.07
C LYS A 406 16.42 4.27 -31.92
N ARG A 407 17.05 4.11 -33.08
CA ARG A 407 16.85 2.96 -33.97
C ARG A 407 17.31 1.65 -33.33
N LEU A 408 18.48 1.63 -32.70
CA LEU A 408 18.97 0.46 -31.96
C LEU A 408 18.02 0.11 -30.80
N TYR A 409 17.57 1.12 -30.05
CA TYR A 409 16.65 0.91 -28.93
C TYR A 409 15.30 0.35 -29.37
N ASP A 410 14.75 0.79 -30.51
CA ASP A 410 13.52 0.21 -31.08
C ASP A 410 13.71 -1.28 -31.46
N GLN A 411 14.85 -1.63 -32.06
CA GLN A 411 15.15 -3.03 -32.37
C GLN A 411 15.24 -3.90 -31.11
N VAL A 412 15.94 -3.41 -30.08
CA VAL A 412 16.01 -4.09 -28.78
C VAL A 412 14.64 -4.18 -28.13
N THR A 413 13.80 -3.14 -28.23
CA THR A 413 12.42 -3.14 -27.72
C THR A 413 11.60 -4.29 -28.34
N VAL A 414 11.68 -4.45 -29.66
CA VAL A 414 10.99 -5.54 -30.38
C VAL A 414 11.49 -6.91 -29.93
N LEU A 415 12.81 -7.09 -29.87
CA LEU A 415 13.41 -8.37 -29.49
C LEU A 415 13.16 -8.73 -28.02
N ALA A 416 13.28 -7.76 -27.11
CA ALA A 416 13.03 -7.95 -25.68
C ALA A 416 11.56 -8.28 -25.40
N LEU A 417 10.61 -7.63 -26.09
CA LEU A 417 9.20 -8.01 -25.99
C LEU A 417 8.98 -9.47 -26.41
N ARG A 418 9.54 -9.88 -27.56
CA ARG A 418 9.42 -11.26 -28.06
C ARG A 418 10.07 -12.28 -27.15
N MET A 419 11.21 -11.92 -26.55
CA MET A 419 11.91 -12.74 -25.56
C MET A 419 11.00 -13.10 -24.39
N MET A 420 10.11 -12.19 -23.93
CA MET A 420 9.22 -12.47 -22.80
C MET A 420 8.26 -13.66 -23.02
N TYR A 421 7.98 -14.04 -24.27
CA TYR A 421 7.08 -15.15 -24.62
C TYR A 421 7.80 -16.48 -24.86
N ARG A 422 9.12 -16.52 -24.70
CA ARG A 422 9.92 -17.73 -24.89
C ARG A 422 10.01 -18.57 -23.62
N ARG A 423 10.43 -19.82 -23.78
CA ARG A 423 10.84 -20.68 -22.64
C ARG A 423 12.19 -20.21 -22.09
N GLU A 424 12.51 -20.52 -20.85
CA GLU A 424 13.72 -20.01 -20.18
C GLU A 424 15.03 -20.25 -20.96
N ALA A 425 15.22 -21.43 -21.55
CA ALA A 425 16.41 -21.71 -22.37
C ALA A 425 16.48 -20.83 -23.63
N GLU A 426 15.35 -20.66 -24.31
CA GLU A 426 15.22 -19.80 -25.50
C GLU A 426 15.31 -18.30 -25.14
N LYS A 427 14.91 -17.92 -23.92
CA LYS A 427 15.06 -16.55 -23.41
C LYS A 427 16.53 -16.18 -23.29
N GLN A 428 17.34 -17.07 -22.71
CA GLN A 428 18.77 -16.81 -22.57
C GLN A 428 19.46 -16.68 -23.93
N GLU A 429 19.14 -17.57 -24.88
CA GLU A 429 19.68 -17.49 -26.25
C GLU A 429 19.29 -16.17 -26.94
N MET A 430 18.01 -15.76 -26.86
CA MET A 430 17.57 -14.47 -27.40
C MET A 430 18.23 -13.29 -26.69
N PHE A 431 18.47 -13.38 -25.39
CA PHE A 431 19.14 -12.36 -24.61
C PHE A 431 20.60 -12.19 -25.03
N ASP A 432 21.33 -13.28 -25.19
CA ASP A 432 22.71 -13.27 -25.65
C ASP A 432 22.80 -12.72 -27.09
N ALA A 433 21.84 -13.04 -27.95
CA ALA A 433 21.73 -12.45 -29.29
C ALA A 433 21.45 -10.93 -29.25
N ILE A 434 20.57 -10.46 -28.35
CA ILE A 434 20.34 -9.03 -28.13
C ILE A 434 21.63 -8.34 -27.68
N ARG A 435 22.36 -8.93 -26.72
CA ARG A 435 23.63 -8.38 -26.23
C ARG A 435 24.68 -8.28 -27.32
N ALA A 436 24.86 -9.35 -28.10
CA ALA A 436 25.78 -9.38 -29.23
C ALA A 436 25.44 -8.29 -30.27
N MET A 437 24.16 -8.15 -30.61
CA MET A 437 23.68 -7.12 -31.54
C MET A 437 23.92 -5.70 -31.03
N ILE A 438 23.69 -5.43 -29.74
CA ILE A 438 24.00 -4.13 -29.12
C ILE A 438 25.50 -3.86 -29.19
N ALA A 439 26.33 -4.84 -28.81
CA ALA A 439 27.79 -4.71 -28.79
C ALA A 439 28.36 -4.44 -30.20
N GLU A 440 27.94 -5.23 -31.19
CA GLU A 440 28.33 -5.08 -32.60
C GLU A 440 27.92 -3.70 -33.14
N THR A 441 26.65 -3.32 -32.96
CA THR A 441 26.13 -2.06 -33.47
C THR A 441 26.82 -0.85 -32.81
N ALA A 442 27.12 -0.95 -31.51
CA ALA A 442 27.80 0.11 -30.77
C ALA A 442 29.32 0.09 -30.92
N GLY A 443 29.91 -0.90 -31.60
CA GLY A 443 31.36 -1.07 -31.70
C GLY A 443 32.04 -1.34 -30.36
N ILE A 444 31.33 -1.97 -29.43
CA ILE A 444 31.86 -2.35 -28.11
C ILE A 444 32.41 -3.78 -28.23
N PRO A 445 33.69 -4.01 -27.90
CA PRO A 445 34.27 -5.35 -27.98
C PRO A 445 33.53 -6.29 -27.00
N PRO A 446 33.31 -7.56 -27.39
CA PRO A 446 32.77 -8.54 -26.46
C PRO A 446 33.69 -8.67 -25.26
N GLU A 447 33.12 -8.71 -24.06
CA GLU A 447 33.88 -8.96 -22.85
C GLU A 447 34.53 -10.33 -22.97
N THR A 448 35.86 -10.35 -23.10
CA THR A 448 36.65 -11.55 -22.85
C THR A 448 36.46 -11.87 -21.38
N ASN A 449 35.88 -13.04 -21.09
CA ASN A 449 35.90 -13.63 -19.75
C ASN A 449 37.37 -13.91 -19.40
N GLU A 450 38.11 -12.89 -18.97
CA GLU A 450 39.26 -13.14 -18.10
C GLU A 450 38.65 -13.59 -16.78
N GLU A 451 38.78 -14.90 -16.53
CA GLU A 451 38.47 -15.52 -15.25
C GLU A 451 39.16 -14.70 -14.15
N GLU A 452 38.38 -14.01 -13.32
CA GLU A 452 38.84 -13.54 -12.03
C GLU A 452 39.18 -14.79 -11.19
N THR A 453 40.44 -15.22 -11.28
CA THR A 453 41.07 -16.16 -10.33
C THR A 453 41.38 -15.50 -9.00
#